data_AF-A0A8T3S6P0-F1
#
_entry.id   AF-A0A8T3S6P0-F1
#
_cell.length_a   1.000
_cell.length_b   1.000
_cell.length_c   1.000
_cell.angle_alpha   90.00
_cell.angle_beta   90.00
_cell.angle_gamma   90.00
#
_symmetry.space_group_name_H-M   'P 1'
#
loop_
_entity.id
_entity.type
_entity.pdbx_description
1 polymer ?
#
loop_
_entity_poly.entity_id
_entity_poly.type
_entity_poly.pdbx_seq_one_letter_code
_entity_poly.pdbx_strand_id
1 'polypeptide(L)'
;MIAVAVSAKERTGIDELMEMVLLVADLQDLKANPDRDAIGTIVESKVDKGRGNVATVLVQTGTLKVGQIVSVGRTWGRVRALNNAAGTRVKQAEPASAVEIIGLQGLPEAGDILRVVADEKTARDAGEAADRVAAGADGQKVSTLEDISAQIKDSEVAELRVVLKTDVQGSMGAIRHSLERLNTTEVRINILREGAGDINESDINLASASDAVVIGFNTKLDPGAQRSVDATRVDVRIYDVIYKLTDDIGLALSGLLAPKLIEQVEGHAEVRMVIKAGRAGNVAGSYVTDGRIVRGGQVRLFRAGQLLTETRITSLKRFKDDVREVATGFECGIGLDADDIVEGDVIECYQMVTEQA
;
A
#
# COMPACT_ATOMS: atom_id res chain seq x y z
N MET A 1 26.97 -8.12 -31.44
CA MET A 1 26.75 -8.12 -29.99
C MET A 1 28.09 -8.46 -29.37
N ILE A 2 28.72 -7.51 -28.69
CA ILE A 2 29.94 -7.76 -27.91
C ILE A 2 29.48 -8.34 -26.58
N ALA A 3 30.09 -9.45 -26.15
CA ALA A 3 29.78 -10.09 -24.89
C ALA A 3 31.09 -10.45 -24.19
N VAL A 4 31.22 -10.06 -22.93
CA VAL A 4 32.38 -10.35 -22.09
C VAL A 4 31.89 -11.16 -20.90
N ALA A 5 32.51 -12.31 -20.65
CA ALA A 5 32.20 -13.11 -19.47
C ALA A 5 32.84 -12.46 -18.24
N VAL A 6 32.01 -12.07 -17.27
CA VAL A 6 32.48 -11.38 -16.05
C VAL A 6 32.05 -12.12 -14.79
N SER A 7 32.89 -12.04 -13.76
CA SER A 7 32.50 -12.34 -12.39
C SER A 7 32.83 -11.14 -11.51
N ALA A 8 31.80 -10.39 -11.08
CA ALA A 8 31.99 -9.26 -10.18
C ALA A 8 32.49 -9.68 -8.80
N LYS A 9 32.16 -10.90 -8.36
CA LYS A 9 32.58 -11.46 -7.07
C LYS A 9 34.05 -11.86 -7.08
N GLU A 10 34.47 -12.59 -8.12
CA GLU A 10 35.86 -13.04 -8.30
C GLU A 10 36.75 -11.98 -8.96
N ARG A 11 36.14 -10.84 -9.37
CA ARG A 11 36.79 -9.73 -10.07
C ARG A 11 37.47 -10.14 -11.38
N THR A 12 36.88 -11.07 -12.12
CA THR A 12 37.38 -11.52 -13.43
C THR A 12 36.60 -10.86 -14.57
N GLY A 13 37.30 -10.54 -15.66
CA GLY A 13 36.71 -9.96 -16.89
C GLY A 13 36.31 -8.48 -16.82
N ILE A 14 36.59 -7.78 -15.71
CA ILE A 14 36.21 -6.36 -15.54
C ILE A 14 37.03 -5.45 -16.45
N ASP A 15 38.35 -5.68 -16.55
CA ASP A 15 39.23 -4.88 -17.41
C ASP A 15 38.84 -5.04 -18.89
N GLU A 16 38.59 -6.28 -19.34
CA GLU A 16 38.11 -6.57 -20.69
C GLU A 16 36.75 -5.92 -20.97
N LEU A 17 35.83 -5.94 -20.00
CA LEU A 17 34.56 -5.23 -20.12
C LEU A 17 34.78 -3.72 -20.30
N MET A 18 35.70 -3.12 -19.55
CA MET A 18 36.00 -1.69 -19.63
C MET A 18 36.64 -1.31 -20.97
N GLU A 19 37.58 -2.12 -21.47
CA GLU A 19 38.15 -1.95 -22.82
C GLU A 19 37.07 -2.02 -23.90
N MET A 20 36.14 -2.96 -23.79
CA MET A 20 35.03 -3.09 -24.73
C MET A 20 34.06 -1.91 -24.67
N VAL A 21 33.80 -1.35 -23.49
CA VAL A 21 32.98 -0.13 -23.34
C VAL A 21 33.65 1.06 -24.05
N LEU A 22 34.96 1.23 -23.86
CA LEU A 22 35.73 2.28 -24.54
C LEU A 22 35.72 2.10 -26.06
N LEU A 23 35.93 0.86 -26.54
CA LEU A 23 35.88 0.55 -27.97
C LEU A 23 34.52 0.90 -28.59
N VAL A 24 33.41 0.57 -27.91
CA VAL A 24 32.07 0.92 -28.39
C VAL A 24 31.85 2.43 -28.38
N ALA A 25 32.33 3.14 -27.36
CA ALA A 25 32.23 4.60 -27.30
C ALA A 25 33.00 5.27 -28.45
N ASP A 26 34.20 4.79 -28.77
CA ASP A 26 35.01 5.27 -29.89
C ASP A 26 34.33 4.98 -31.24
N LEU A 27 33.76 3.79 -31.42
CA LEU A 27 33.01 3.44 -32.63
C LEU A 27 31.75 4.29 -32.83
N GLN A 28 31.13 4.76 -31.74
CA GLN A 28 29.94 5.61 -31.79
C GLN A 28 30.24 7.10 -32.00
N ASP A 29 31.51 7.53 -31.89
CA ASP A 29 31.95 8.92 -32.07
C ASP A 29 31.11 9.90 -31.23
N LEU A 30 30.89 9.55 -29.95
CA LEU A 30 30.06 10.32 -29.02
C LEU A 30 30.67 11.72 -28.81
N LYS A 31 29.91 12.76 -29.15
CA LYS A 31 30.34 14.16 -29.11
C LYS A 31 29.40 15.02 -28.28
N ALA A 32 29.99 15.96 -27.54
CA ALA A 32 29.27 17.02 -26.84
C ALA A 32 29.97 18.36 -27.07
N ASN A 33 29.19 19.44 -27.12
CA ASN A 33 29.73 20.79 -27.27
C ASN A 33 29.76 21.48 -25.90
N PRO A 34 30.93 21.77 -25.31
CA PRO A 34 31.01 22.45 -24.01
C PRO A 34 30.75 23.96 -24.09
N ASP A 35 30.85 24.58 -25.27
CA ASP A 35 30.81 26.04 -25.48
C ASP A 35 29.40 26.63 -25.58
N ARG A 36 28.39 25.89 -25.14
CA ARG A 36 26.99 26.31 -25.15
C ARG A 36 26.36 26.25 -23.76
N ASP A 37 25.16 26.78 -23.65
CA ASP A 37 24.33 26.66 -22.46
C ASP A 37 24.05 25.21 -22.12
N ALA A 38 24.14 24.89 -20.83
CA ALA A 38 24.05 23.52 -20.36
C ALA A 38 22.64 22.94 -20.50
N ILE A 39 22.60 21.72 -21.00
CA ILE A 39 21.43 20.85 -20.96
C ILE A 39 21.84 19.59 -20.22
N GLY A 40 21.04 19.19 -19.24
CA GLY A 40 21.27 17.98 -18.47
C GLY A 40 19.97 17.30 -18.08
N THR A 41 20.11 16.14 -17.47
CA THR A 41 18.97 15.36 -16.98
C THR A 41 19.12 15.16 -15.47
N ILE A 42 18.03 15.37 -14.74
CA ILE A 42 17.99 15.09 -13.30
C ILE A 42 18.01 13.58 -13.09
N VAL A 43 18.98 13.12 -12.31
CA VAL A 43 19.12 11.73 -11.91
C VAL A 43 18.29 11.47 -10.64
N GLU A 44 18.42 12.36 -9.66
CA GLU A 44 17.75 12.27 -8.36
C GLU A 44 17.63 13.65 -7.71
N SER A 45 16.69 13.80 -6.79
CA SER A 45 16.49 15.02 -6.00
C SER A 45 16.10 14.69 -4.56
N LYS A 46 16.51 15.56 -3.64
CA LYS A 46 16.22 15.42 -2.19
C LYS A 46 16.23 16.78 -1.49
N VAL A 47 15.63 16.82 -0.30
CA VAL A 47 15.75 17.97 0.60
C VAL A 47 16.88 17.69 1.58
N ASP A 48 17.88 18.55 1.60
CA ASP A 48 19.04 18.44 2.49
C ASP A 48 18.98 19.57 3.54
N LYS A 49 19.11 19.19 4.82
CA LYS A 49 18.98 20.10 5.95
C LYS A 49 20.10 21.14 5.96
N GLY A 50 19.71 22.41 5.82
CA GLY A 50 20.63 23.55 5.76
C GLY A 50 21.15 23.87 4.36
N ARG A 51 21.03 22.96 3.40
CA ARG A 51 21.39 23.20 1.98
C ARG A 51 20.15 23.51 1.12
N GLY A 52 18.98 23.08 1.56
CA GLY A 52 17.70 23.24 0.87
C GLY A 52 17.48 22.14 -0.16
N ASN A 53 16.77 22.46 -1.25
CA ASN A 53 16.55 21.51 -2.34
C ASN A 53 17.85 21.29 -3.10
N VAL A 54 18.23 20.02 -3.20
CA VAL A 54 19.40 19.57 -3.95
C VAL A 54 18.97 18.55 -4.99
N ALA A 55 19.63 18.55 -6.14
CA ALA A 55 19.40 17.58 -7.19
C ALA A 55 20.71 17.18 -7.85
N THR A 56 20.85 15.90 -8.20
CA THR A 56 21.97 15.40 -8.99
C THR A 56 21.60 15.51 -10.47
N VAL A 57 22.39 16.25 -11.24
CA VAL A 57 22.22 16.42 -12.68
C VAL A 57 23.37 15.77 -13.43
N LEU A 58 23.06 15.02 -14.48
CA LEU A 58 24.03 14.60 -15.48
C LEU A 58 24.04 15.62 -16.62
N VAL A 59 25.15 16.34 -16.78
CA VAL A 59 25.31 17.33 -17.86
C VAL A 59 25.55 16.58 -19.17
N GLN A 60 24.66 16.75 -20.15
CA GLN A 60 24.75 16.06 -21.44
C GLN A 60 25.50 16.89 -22.48
N THR A 61 25.28 18.20 -22.49
CA THR A 61 25.95 19.14 -23.41
C THR A 61 25.99 20.53 -22.79
N GLY A 62 26.91 21.37 -23.25
CA GLY A 62 27.19 22.68 -22.65
C GLY A 62 27.91 22.61 -21.31
N THR A 63 28.15 23.77 -20.71
CA THR A 63 28.85 23.89 -19.42
C THR A 63 27.98 24.58 -18.39
N LEU A 64 27.65 23.87 -17.31
CA LEU A 64 26.84 24.40 -16.22
C LEU A 64 27.73 25.15 -15.22
N LYS A 65 27.36 26.36 -14.83
CA LYS A 65 28.17 27.23 -13.96
C LYS A 65 27.39 27.73 -12.75
N VAL A 66 28.10 27.96 -11.65
CA VAL A 66 27.53 28.63 -10.48
C VAL A 66 27.06 30.05 -10.85
N GLY A 67 25.88 30.42 -10.38
CA GLY A 67 25.23 31.72 -10.63
C GLY A 67 24.27 31.73 -11.82
N GLN A 68 24.30 30.71 -12.67
CA GLN A 68 23.34 30.59 -13.78
C GLN A 68 21.93 30.28 -13.28
N ILE A 69 20.95 30.71 -14.07
CA ILE A 69 19.53 30.41 -13.83
C ILE A 69 19.19 29.17 -14.64
N VAL A 70 18.51 28.22 -14.00
CA VAL A 70 18.11 26.96 -14.61
C VAL A 70 16.60 26.78 -14.48
N SER A 71 16.01 26.21 -15.53
CA SER A 71 14.64 25.69 -15.55
C SER A 71 14.72 24.17 -15.62
N VAL A 72 13.95 23.49 -14.78
CA VAL A 72 13.97 22.04 -14.60
C VAL A 72 12.55 21.55 -14.42
N GLY A 73 11.95 20.98 -15.47
CA GLY A 73 10.56 20.55 -15.44
C GLY A 73 9.62 21.68 -14.98
N ARG A 74 8.99 21.49 -13.82
CA ARG A 74 8.04 22.42 -13.18
C ARG A 74 8.70 23.43 -12.25
N THR A 75 10.00 23.27 -11.96
CA THR A 75 10.74 24.14 -11.05
C THR A 75 11.82 24.95 -11.77
N TRP A 76 12.35 25.94 -11.07
CA TRP A 76 13.46 26.76 -11.53
C TRP A 76 14.28 27.23 -10.34
N GLY A 77 15.45 27.77 -10.61
CA GLY A 77 16.25 28.41 -9.59
C GLY A 77 17.57 28.95 -10.09
N ARG A 78 18.27 29.68 -9.22
CA ARG A 78 19.64 30.10 -9.46
C ARG A 78 20.59 29.10 -8.81
N VAL A 79 21.54 28.58 -9.57
CA VAL A 79 22.57 27.65 -9.07
C VAL A 79 23.45 28.38 -8.05
N ARG A 80 23.29 28.07 -6.76
CA ARG A 80 24.07 28.66 -5.66
C ARG A 80 25.40 27.95 -5.46
N ALA A 81 25.43 26.65 -5.70
CA ALA A 81 26.64 25.84 -5.61
C ALA A 81 26.52 24.59 -6.50
N LEU A 82 27.67 24.08 -6.92
CA LEU A 82 27.85 22.82 -7.60
C LEU A 82 28.82 21.96 -6.78
N ASN A 83 28.47 20.70 -6.53
CA ASN A 83 29.37 19.71 -5.96
C ASN A 83 29.56 18.54 -6.92
N ASN A 84 30.77 18.02 -7.04
CA ASN A 84 31.01 16.80 -7.82
C ASN A 84 30.63 15.54 -7.01
N ALA A 85 30.74 14.36 -7.63
CA ALA A 85 30.46 13.07 -6.98
C ALA A 85 31.30 12.81 -5.72
N ALA A 86 32.47 13.44 -5.58
CA ALA A 86 33.31 13.38 -4.38
C ALA A 86 32.89 14.36 -3.27
N GLY A 87 31.77 15.09 -3.46
CA GLY A 87 31.28 16.10 -2.52
C GLY A 87 32.09 17.40 -2.50
N THR A 88 33.05 17.56 -3.43
CA THR A 88 33.90 18.75 -3.51
C THR A 88 33.21 19.83 -4.33
N ARG A 89 33.27 21.08 -3.86
CA ARG A 89 32.73 22.23 -4.59
C ARG A 89 33.49 22.47 -5.89
N VAL A 90 32.73 22.64 -6.97
CA VAL A 90 33.24 23.00 -8.30
C VAL A 90 32.59 24.29 -8.78
N LYS A 91 33.26 25.03 -9.66
CA LYS A 91 32.74 26.29 -10.23
C LYS A 91 31.93 26.05 -11.51
N GLN A 92 32.26 24.99 -12.23
CA GLN A 92 31.62 24.60 -13.48
C GLN A 92 31.57 23.07 -13.61
N ALA A 93 30.64 22.59 -14.42
CA ALA A 93 30.48 21.20 -14.78
C ALA A 93 30.36 21.07 -16.30
N GLU A 94 31.26 20.31 -16.91
CA GLU A 94 31.33 20.07 -18.35
C GLU A 94 30.47 18.85 -18.75
N PRO A 95 30.26 18.60 -20.06
CA PRO A 95 29.54 17.43 -20.52
C PRO A 95 30.09 16.12 -19.93
N ALA A 96 29.21 15.13 -19.74
CA ALA A 96 29.48 13.84 -19.08
C ALA A 96 29.84 13.93 -17.58
N SER A 97 29.68 15.10 -16.94
CA SER A 97 29.85 15.23 -15.48
C SER A 97 28.52 15.06 -14.74
N ALA A 98 28.53 14.29 -13.66
CA ALA A 98 27.46 14.25 -12.67
C ALA A 98 27.77 15.22 -11.53
N VAL A 99 26.90 16.21 -11.30
CA VAL A 99 27.06 17.23 -10.26
C VAL A 99 25.78 17.44 -9.47
N GLU A 100 25.92 17.71 -8.18
CA GLU A 100 24.83 18.09 -7.31
C GLU A 100 24.63 19.62 -7.37
N ILE A 101 23.44 20.05 -7.80
CA ILE A 101 23.03 21.44 -7.87
C ILE A 101 22.27 21.83 -6.61
N ILE A 102 22.57 23.02 -6.07
CA ILE A 102 21.88 23.59 -4.91
C ILE A 102 21.26 24.93 -5.31
N GLY A 103 20.02 25.18 -4.89
CA GLY A 103 19.35 26.48 -5.09
C GLY A 103 18.12 26.46 -6.00
N LEU A 104 17.59 25.28 -6.28
CA LEU A 104 16.26 25.14 -6.87
C LEU A 104 15.18 25.56 -5.86
N GLN A 105 14.10 26.17 -6.35
CA GLN A 105 12.98 26.57 -5.50
C GLN A 105 12.11 25.39 -5.08
N GLY A 106 12.05 24.34 -5.90
CA GLY A 106 11.35 23.09 -5.62
C GLY A 106 12.24 21.87 -5.87
N LEU A 107 11.67 20.69 -5.64
CA LEU A 107 12.29 19.42 -6.00
C LEU A 107 11.88 19.04 -7.43
N PRO A 108 12.82 18.91 -8.37
CA PRO A 108 12.52 18.38 -9.69
C PRO A 108 12.31 16.86 -9.64
N GLU A 109 11.68 16.32 -10.67
CA GLU A 109 11.48 14.87 -10.81
C GLU A 109 12.70 14.20 -11.47
N ALA A 110 12.89 12.92 -11.19
CA ALA A 110 13.91 12.13 -11.87
C ALA A 110 13.52 12.02 -13.36
N GLY A 111 14.48 12.30 -14.25
CA GLY A 111 14.25 12.36 -15.69
C GLY A 111 13.90 13.76 -16.22
N ASP A 112 13.64 14.75 -15.35
CA ASP A 112 13.41 16.13 -15.80
C ASP A 112 14.64 16.69 -16.53
N ILE A 113 14.37 17.46 -17.59
CA ILE A 113 15.43 18.13 -18.35
C ILE A 113 15.76 19.46 -17.70
N LEU A 114 17.02 19.62 -17.31
CA LEU A 114 17.59 20.88 -16.90
C LEU A 114 18.05 21.68 -18.11
N ARG A 115 17.69 22.95 -18.17
CA ARG A 115 18.16 23.91 -19.17
C ARG A 115 18.59 25.20 -18.51
N VAL A 116 19.76 25.70 -18.89
CA VAL A 116 20.18 27.07 -18.55
C VAL A 116 19.34 28.06 -19.36
N VAL A 117 18.85 29.11 -18.70
CA VAL A 117 18.02 30.16 -19.29
C VAL A 117 18.58 31.54 -18.95
N ALA A 118 18.24 32.53 -19.77
CA ALA A 118 18.83 33.86 -19.70
C ALA A 118 18.37 34.68 -18.48
N ASP A 119 17.10 34.52 -18.07
CA ASP A 119 16.51 35.32 -17.00
C ASP A 119 15.50 34.52 -16.16
N GLU A 120 15.18 35.03 -14.96
CA GLU A 120 14.28 34.35 -14.02
C GLU A 120 12.83 34.32 -14.52
N LYS A 121 12.44 35.30 -15.34
CA LYS A 121 11.07 35.42 -15.85
C LYS A 121 10.78 34.30 -16.84
N THR A 122 11.66 34.08 -17.80
CA THR A 122 11.58 32.97 -18.77
C THR A 122 11.61 31.61 -18.07
N ALA A 123 12.43 31.46 -17.02
CA ALA A 123 12.46 30.24 -16.21
C ALA A 123 11.11 29.96 -15.53
N ARG A 124 10.50 31.00 -14.96
CA ARG A 124 9.22 30.92 -14.25
C ARG A 124 8.06 30.65 -15.22
N ASP A 125 7.99 31.38 -16.33
CA ASP A 125 6.95 31.22 -17.35
C ASP A 125 6.97 29.79 -17.93
N ALA A 126 8.17 29.20 -18.11
CA ALA A 126 8.33 27.83 -18.54
C ALA A 126 7.81 26.81 -17.51
N GLY A 127 8.11 27.02 -16.22
CA GLY A 127 7.61 26.18 -15.13
C GLY A 127 6.08 26.25 -14.99
N GLU A 128 5.50 27.46 -15.03
CA GLU A 128 4.05 27.65 -14.96
C GLU A 128 3.33 27.06 -16.18
N ALA A 129 3.94 27.13 -17.37
CA ALA A 129 3.40 26.47 -18.55
C ALA A 129 3.41 24.94 -18.41
N ALA A 130 4.49 24.36 -17.87
CA ALA A 130 4.58 22.94 -17.59
C ALA A 130 3.54 22.50 -16.53
N ASP A 131 3.34 23.29 -15.48
CA ASP A 131 2.31 23.06 -14.46
C ASP A 131 0.90 23.07 -15.06
N ARG A 132 0.58 23.99 -15.97
CA ARG A 132 -0.73 24.04 -16.64
C ARG A 132 -0.99 22.82 -17.52
N VAL A 133 0.04 22.32 -18.21
CA VAL A 133 -0.08 21.11 -19.02
C VAL A 133 -0.26 19.89 -18.12
N ALA A 134 0.49 19.79 -17.02
CA ALA A 134 0.34 18.73 -16.04
C ALA A 134 -1.03 18.76 -15.36
N ALA A 135 -1.52 19.93 -14.92
CA ALA A 135 -2.84 20.10 -14.32
C ALA A 135 -4.00 19.88 -15.31
N GLY A 136 -3.74 19.95 -16.62
CA GLY A 136 -4.70 19.57 -17.66
C GLY A 136 -4.69 18.07 -17.97
N ALA A 137 -3.60 17.36 -17.67
CA ALA A 137 -3.44 15.92 -17.84
C ALA A 137 -3.85 15.13 -16.58
N ASP A 138 -3.56 15.67 -15.39
CA ASP A 138 -4.24 15.35 -14.14
C ASP A 138 -5.65 15.92 -14.24
N GLY A 139 -6.52 15.18 -14.93
CA GLY A 139 -7.95 15.43 -14.82
C GLY A 139 -8.32 15.38 -13.35
N GLN A 140 -8.40 16.56 -12.71
CA GLN A 140 -9.23 16.76 -11.55
C GLN A 140 -10.62 16.31 -12.00
N LYS A 141 -10.92 15.03 -11.78
CA LYS A 141 -12.28 14.58 -11.57
C LYS A 141 -12.72 15.37 -10.35
N VAL A 142 -13.26 16.55 -10.60
CA VAL A 142 -14.10 17.25 -9.65
C VAL A 142 -15.20 16.25 -9.37
N SER A 143 -15.04 15.49 -8.28
CA SER A 143 -16.02 14.50 -7.85
C SER A 143 -17.33 15.27 -7.72
N THR A 144 -18.28 14.97 -8.59
CA THR A 144 -19.57 15.62 -8.53
C THR A 144 -20.26 15.17 -7.24
N LEU A 145 -21.19 15.96 -6.70
CA LEU A 145 -21.98 15.54 -5.54
C LEU A 145 -22.69 14.19 -5.78
N GLU A 146 -22.92 13.84 -7.04
CA GLU A 146 -23.48 12.56 -7.48
C GLU A 146 -22.45 11.42 -7.37
N ASP A 147 -21.18 11.65 -7.71
CA ASP A 147 -20.08 10.68 -7.52
C ASP A 147 -19.81 10.42 -6.03
N ILE A 148 -19.87 11.45 -5.19
CA ILE A 148 -19.74 11.35 -3.73
C ILE A 148 -20.88 10.52 -3.14
N SER A 149 -22.12 10.72 -3.64
CA SER A 149 -23.30 9.96 -3.22
C SER A 149 -23.26 8.49 -3.67
N ALA A 150 -22.65 8.21 -4.83
CA ALA A 150 -22.41 6.84 -5.30
C ALA A 150 -21.30 6.14 -4.51
N GLN A 151 -20.25 6.86 -4.10
CA GLN A 151 -19.15 6.33 -3.30
C GLN A 151 -19.56 5.99 -1.86
N ILE A 152 -20.60 6.64 -1.33
CA ILE A 152 -21.18 6.35 -0.02
C ILE A 152 -22.05 5.08 -0.06
N LYS A 153 -22.46 4.61 -1.25
CA LYS A 153 -23.37 3.47 -1.40
C LYS A 153 -22.69 2.11 -1.57
N ASP A 154 -21.37 2.06 -1.77
CA ASP A 154 -20.67 0.82 -2.06
C ASP A 154 -19.66 0.48 -0.96
N SER A 155 -20.13 -0.34 -0.02
CA SER A 155 -19.39 -1.12 0.98
C SER A 155 -18.53 -0.33 1.99
N GLU A 156 -18.49 -0.76 3.25
CA GLU A 156 -17.53 -0.29 4.26
C GLU A 156 -16.11 -0.71 3.86
N VAL A 157 -15.52 -0.05 2.86
CA VAL A 157 -14.13 -0.26 2.48
C VAL A 157 -13.27 0.31 3.60
N ALA A 158 -12.53 -0.56 4.29
CA ALA A 158 -11.63 -0.13 5.34
C ALA A 158 -10.46 0.65 4.73
N GLU A 159 -10.23 1.86 5.25
CA GLU A 159 -9.23 2.78 4.71
C GLU A 159 -8.05 2.92 5.69
N LEU A 160 -6.83 2.66 5.21
CA LEU A 160 -5.59 2.98 5.92
C LEU A 160 -5.01 4.28 5.37
N ARG A 161 -5.06 5.34 6.17
CA ARG A 161 -4.50 6.64 5.79
C ARG A 161 -3.01 6.72 6.13
N VAL A 162 -2.23 7.24 5.19
CA VAL A 162 -0.77 7.23 5.28
C VAL A 162 -0.21 8.61 4.91
N VAL A 163 0.78 9.06 5.70
CA VAL A 163 1.70 10.15 5.32
C VAL A 163 3.05 9.52 4.98
N LEU A 164 3.51 9.68 3.74
CA LEU A 164 4.72 9.02 3.24
C LEU A 164 5.87 10.01 3.05
N LYS A 165 7.03 9.73 3.65
CA LYS A 165 8.23 10.56 3.55
C LYS A 165 9.42 9.69 3.13
N THR A 166 10.16 10.12 2.11
CA THR A 166 11.33 9.40 1.59
C THR A 166 12.57 10.28 1.63
N ASP A 167 13.76 9.68 1.63
CA ASP A 167 15.02 10.43 1.54
C ASP A 167 15.18 11.13 0.19
N VAL A 168 14.84 10.43 -0.89
CA VAL A 168 14.93 10.91 -2.28
C VAL A 168 13.59 10.84 -2.98
N GLN A 169 13.37 11.74 -3.93
CA GLN A 169 12.12 11.83 -4.69
C GLN A 169 11.91 10.61 -5.60
N GLY A 170 12.98 10.02 -6.16
CA GLY A 170 12.88 8.87 -7.07
C GLY A 170 12.32 7.60 -6.41
N SER A 171 12.57 7.39 -5.12
CA SER A 171 12.05 6.25 -4.36
C SER A 171 10.54 6.35 -4.12
N MET A 172 9.97 7.57 -4.15
CA MET A 172 8.57 7.81 -3.85
C MET A 172 7.64 7.02 -4.79
N GLY A 173 7.89 7.12 -6.10
CA GLY A 173 7.08 6.44 -7.11
C GLY A 173 7.11 4.91 -6.96
N ALA A 174 8.28 4.35 -6.66
CA ALA A 174 8.45 2.91 -6.48
C ALA A 174 7.72 2.39 -5.23
N ILE A 175 7.76 3.14 -4.13
CA ILE A 175 7.07 2.79 -2.88
C ILE A 175 5.56 2.94 -3.04
N ARG A 176 5.09 4.05 -3.61
CA ARG A 176 3.68 4.28 -3.94
C ARG A 176 3.11 3.13 -4.76
N HIS A 177 3.76 2.79 -5.88
CA HIS A 177 3.32 1.68 -6.73
C HIS A 177 3.30 0.35 -5.97
N SER A 178 4.26 0.13 -5.07
CA SER A 178 4.30 -1.09 -4.25
C SER A 178 3.15 -1.15 -3.25
N LEU A 179 2.80 -0.02 -2.63
CA LEU A 179 1.66 0.09 -1.71
C LEU A 179 0.33 -0.04 -2.44
N GLU A 180 0.17 0.57 -3.62
CA GLU A 180 -1.06 0.49 -4.42
C GLU A 180 -1.42 -0.95 -4.82
N ARG A 181 -0.42 -1.82 -5.01
CA ARG A 181 -0.65 -3.26 -5.27
C ARG A 181 -1.24 -4.02 -4.07
N LEU A 182 -1.17 -3.47 -2.86
CA LEU A 182 -1.78 -4.05 -1.67
C LEU A 182 -3.26 -3.70 -1.52
N ASN A 183 -3.76 -2.75 -2.33
CA ASN A 183 -5.17 -2.39 -2.32
C ASN A 183 -6.04 -3.54 -2.83
N THR A 184 -7.16 -3.78 -2.16
CA THR A 184 -8.17 -4.76 -2.55
C THR A 184 -9.55 -4.10 -2.64
N THR A 185 -10.59 -4.87 -2.90
CA THR A 185 -11.98 -4.38 -2.86
C THR A 185 -12.45 -4.10 -1.43
N GLU A 186 -11.87 -4.75 -0.42
CA GLU A 186 -12.27 -4.64 0.99
C GLU A 186 -11.41 -3.63 1.77
N VAL A 187 -10.15 -3.42 1.37
CA VAL A 187 -9.21 -2.48 2.02
C VAL A 187 -8.51 -1.58 1.01
N ARG A 188 -8.31 -0.31 1.39
CA ARG A 188 -7.62 0.69 0.56
C ARG A 188 -6.61 1.49 1.37
N ILE A 189 -5.41 1.66 0.83
CA ILE A 189 -4.42 2.62 1.31
C ILE A 189 -4.68 3.97 0.66
N ASN A 190 -4.82 5.01 1.47
CA ASN A 190 -4.94 6.39 1.02
C ASN A 190 -3.73 7.22 1.48
N ILE A 191 -2.92 7.68 0.53
CA ILE A 191 -1.75 8.51 0.82
C ILE A 191 -2.20 9.98 0.87
N LEU A 192 -2.33 10.53 2.07
CA LEU A 192 -2.78 11.90 2.31
C LEU A 192 -1.75 12.94 1.86
N ARG A 193 -0.48 12.62 2.09
CA ARG A 193 0.64 13.47 1.72
C ARG A 193 1.85 12.60 1.43
N GLU A 194 2.57 12.96 0.39
CA GLU A 194 3.90 12.43 0.12
C GLU A 194 4.91 13.57 -0.04
N GLY A 195 6.17 13.32 0.28
CA GLY A 195 7.25 14.21 -0.12
C GLY A 195 8.65 13.77 0.34
N ALA A 196 9.68 14.13 -0.41
CA ALA A 196 11.05 13.84 -0.01
C ALA A 196 11.52 14.70 1.19
N GLY A 197 12.55 14.22 1.89
CA GLY A 197 13.12 14.82 3.10
C GLY A 197 12.62 14.20 4.40
N ASP A 198 13.31 14.55 5.48
CA ASP A 198 13.01 14.08 6.85
C ASP A 198 11.59 14.44 7.30
N ILE A 199 11.09 13.66 8.27
CA ILE A 199 9.76 13.83 8.86
C ILE A 199 9.79 15.02 9.82
N ASN A 200 8.90 15.99 9.59
CA ASN A 200 8.79 17.21 10.41
C ASN A 200 7.49 17.25 11.23
N GLU A 201 7.35 18.27 12.07
CA GLU A 201 6.18 18.47 12.95
C GLU A 201 4.86 18.60 12.17
N SER A 202 4.86 19.24 10.99
CA SER A 202 3.65 19.37 10.18
C SER A 202 3.15 18.02 9.65
N ASP A 203 4.07 17.09 9.35
CA ASP A 203 3.70 15.73 8.91
C ASP A 203 3.02 14.95 10.04
N ILE A 204 3.53 15.07 11.28
CA ILE A 204 2.93 14.44 12.47
C ILE A 204 1.56 15.06 12.79
N ASN A 205 1.44 16.39 12.70
CA ASN A 205 0.17 17.07 12.99
C ASN A 205 -0.91 16.71 11.97
N LEU A 206 -0.57 16.58 10.68
CA LEU A 206 -1.49 16.11 9.66
C LEU A 206 -1.96 14.68 9.96
N ALA A 207 -1.01 13.81 10.31
CA ALA A 207 -1.32 12.42 10.65
C ALA A 207 -2.23 12.31 11.87
N SER A 208 -1.95 13.07 12.93
CA SER A 208 -2.78 13.12 14.13
C SER A 208 -4.19 13.66 13.86
N ALA A 209 -4.33 14.63 12.96
CA ALA A 209 -5.64 15.23 12.66
C ALA A 209 -6.53 14.33 11.77
N SER A 210 -5.93 13.36 11.08
CA SER A 210 -6.61 12.53 10.07
C SER A 210 -6.61 11.04 10.43
N ASP A 211 -6.16 10.66 11.62
CA ASP A 211 -5.94 9.28 12.06
C ASP A 211 -5.10 8.48 11.05
N ALA A 212 -3.98 9.06 10.61
CA ALA A 212 -3.07 8.44 9.66
C ALA A 212 -1.79 7.94 10.32
N VAL A 213 -1.17 6.92 9.72
CA VAL A 213 0.16 6.42 10.09
C VAL A 213 1.21 7.18 9.29
N VAL A 214 2.34 7.50 9.91
CA VAL A 214 3.48 8.14 9.22
C VAL A 214 4.49 7.06 8.85
N ILE A 215 4.82 6.98 7.56
CA ILE A 215 5.81 6.05 7.02
C ILE A 215 7.02 6.83 6.51
N GLY A 216 8.19 6.55 7.07
CA GLY A 216 9.47 7.04 6.61
C GLY A 216 10.25 5.96 5.86
N PHE A 217 10.84 6.27 4.70
CA PHE A 217 11.77 5.39 4.01
C PHE A 217 13.15 6.05 3.89
N ASN A 218 14.16 5.48 4.56
CA ASN A 218 15.50 6.05 4.72
C ASN A 218 15.52 7.48 5.31
N THR A 219 14.46 7.89 6.01
CA THR A 219 14.33 9.22 6.63
C THR A 219 14.50 9.15 8.14
N LYS A 220 14.68 10.32 8.76
CA LYS A 220 14.71 10.48 10.21
C LYS A 220 13.61 11.44 10.67
N LEU A 221 13.35 11.47 11.97
CA LEU A 221 12.49 12.48 12.58
C LEU A 221 13.33 13.68 12.97
N ASP A 222 12.83 14.87 12.65
CA ASP A 222 13.36 16.10 13.20
C ASP A 222 13.06 16.21 14.72
N PRO A 223 13.86 16.97 15.49
CA PRO A 223 13.61 17.17 16.92
C PRO A 223 12.24 17.82 17.24
N GLY A 224 11.65 18.53 16.29
CA GLY A 224 10.26 19.01 16.38
C GLY A 224 9.27 17.86 16.25
N ALA A 225 9.42 17.02 15.22
CA ALA A 225 8.57 15.85 14.98
C ALA A 225 8.58 14.88 16.16
N GLN A 226 9.75 14.58 16.73
CA GLN A 226 9.86 13.66 17.87
C GLN A 226 9.00 14.10 19.06
N ARG A 227 9.04 15.40 19.40
CA ARG A 227 8.22 15.96 20.48
C ARG A 227 6.73 15.88 20.17
N SER A 228 6.34 16.09 18.92
CA SER A 228 4.94 15.97 18.49
C SER A 228 4.45 14.52 18.54
N VAL A 229 5.28 13.54 18.20
CA VAL A 229 4.96 12.11 18.33
C VAL A 229 4.68 11.75 19.78
N ASP A 230 5.56 12.17 20.70
CA ASP A 230 5.39 11.89 22.14
C ASP A 230 4.10 12.49 22.71
N ALA A 231 3.65 13.64 22.17
CA ALA A 231 2.44 14.33 22.59
C ALA A 231 1.15 13.74 21.98
N THR A 232 1.19 13.34 20.71
CA THR A 232 -0.01 12.94 19.94
C THR A 232 -0.20 11.43 19.83
N ARG A 233 0.83 10.63 20.13
CA ARG A 233 0.85 9.16 20.00
C ARG A 233 0.53 8.64 18.59
N VAL A 234 0.88 9.41 17.57
CA VAL A 234 0.84 8.96 16.17
C VAL A 234 1.80 7.77 15.97
N ASP A 235 1.37 6.72 15.27
CA ASP A 235 2.25 5.62 14.87
C ASP A 235 3.19 6.11 13.75
N VAL A 236 4.49 6.07 14.02
CA VAL A 236 5.54 6.45 13.07
C VAL A 236 6.46 5.26 12.86
N ARG A 237 6.54 4.81 11.61
CA ARG A 237 7.37 3.66 11.21
C ARG A 237 8.41 4.07 10.19
N ILE A 238 9.66 3.76 10.46
CA ILE A 238 10.79 4.05 9.57
C ILE A 238 11.33 2.72 9.03
N TYR A 239 11.50 2.67 7.72
CA TYR A 239 12.00 1.51 7.01
C TYR A 239 13.23 1.87 6.18
N ASP A 240 14.10 0.88 5.99
CA ASP A 240 15.28 0.92 5.13
C ASP A 240 15.19 -0.11 3.98
N VAL A 241 14.23 -1.03 4.07
CA VAL A 241 14.00 -2.11 3.10
C VAL A 241 12.53 -2.14 2.70
N ILE A 242 12.26 -2.05 1.39
CA ILE A 242 10.91 -1.92 0.85
C ILE A 242 10.02 -3.14 1.16
N TYR A 243 10.59 -4.34 1.19
CA TYR A 243 9.84 -5.57 1.50
C TYR A 243 9.30 -5.57 2.94
N LYS A 244 10.10 -5.12 3.91
CA LYS A 244 9.63 -4.99 5.30
C LYS A 244 8.47 -4.01 5.41
N LEU A 245 8.55 -2.89 4.68
CA LEU A 245 7.48 -1.90 4.61
C LEU A 245 6.20 -2.52 4.05
N THR A 246 6.28 -3.23 2.92
CA THR A 246 5.09 -3.84 2.31
C THR A 246 4.50 -4.95 3.18
N ASP A 247 5.33 -5.74 3.85
CA ASP A 247 4.87 -6.84 4.72
C ASP A 247 4.16 -6.29 5.96
N ASP A 248 4.74 -5.30 6.65
CA ASP A 248 4.16 -4.68 7.83
C ASP A 248 2.84 -3.95 7.51
N ILE A 249 2.78 -3.25 6.38
CA ILE A 249 1.53 -2.61 5.93
C ILE A 249 0.50 -3.64 5.51
N GLY A 250 0.89 -4.74 4.87
CA GLY A 250 0.01 -5.86 4.58
C GLY A 250 -0.64 -6.42 5.86
N LEU A 251 0.15 -6.65 6.90
CA LEU A 251 -0.36 -7.11 8.20
C LEU A 251 -1.32 -6.09 8.84
N ALA A 252 -1.01 -4.80 8.75
CA ALA A 252 -1.89 -3.75 9.26
C ALA A 252 -3.24 -3.72 8.52
N LEU A 253 -3.23 -3.91 7.19
CA LEU A 253 -4.45 -4.01 6.39
C LEU A 253 -5.27 -5.24 6.75
N SER A 254 -4.64 -6.40 6.97
CA SER A 254 -5.34 -7.61 7.43
C SER A 254 -6.03 -7.40 8.78
N GLY A 255 -5.40 -6.64 9.69
CA GLY A 255 -5.99 -6.28 10.98
C GLY A 255 -7.21 -5.36 10.89
N LEU A 256 -7.41 -4.67 9.75
CA LEU A 256 -8.59 -3.82 9.51
C LEU A 256 -9.77 -4.61 8.93
N LEU A 257 -9.55 -5.82 8.44
CA LEU A 257 -10.63 -6.64 7.89
C LEU A 257 -11.51 -7.19 9.01
N ALA A 258 -12.82 -7.02 8.85
CA ALA A 258 -13.78 -7.69 9.71
C ALA A 258 -13.64 -9.21 9.54
N PRO A 259 -13.61 -9.99 10.62
CA PRO A 259 -13.44 -11.42 10.51
C PRO A 259 -14.67 -12.04 9.84
N LYS A 260 -14.44 -12.98 8.90
CA LYS A 260 -15.52 -13.61 8.14
C LYS A 260 -16.19 -14.67 9.00
N LEU A 261 -17.52 -14.60 9.08
CA LEU A 261 -18.32 -15.66 9.71
C LEU A 261 -18.51 -16.77 8.68
N ILE A 262 -17.93 -17.93 8.93
CA ILE A 262 -18.12 -19.13 8.12
C ILE A 262 -19.05 -20.11 8.83
N GLU A 263 -19.90 -20.76 8.05
CA GLU A 263 -20.74 -21.85 8.55
C GLU A 263 -19.89 -23.10 8.74
N GLN A 264 -19.81 -23.59 9.97
CA GLN A 264 -19.22 -24.88 10.29
C GLN A 264 -20.32 -25.85 10.68
N VAL A 265 -20.48 -26.90 9.88
CA VAL A 265 -21.38 -28.01 10.21
C VAL A 265 -20.79 -28.79 11.38
N GLU A 266 -21.58 -28.92 12.44
CA GLU A 266 -21.22 -29.57 13.70
C GLU A 266 -21.61 -31.05 13.72
N GLY A 267 -22.67 -31.43 13.00
CA GLY A 267 -23.10 -32.82 12.89
C GLY A 267 -24.48 -32.99 12.28
N HIS A 268 -24.84 -34.25 12.05
CA HIS A 268 -26.11 -34.66 11.44
C HIS A 268 -26.86 -35.63 12.36
N ALA A 269 -28.18 -35.52 12.38
CA ALA A 269 -29.05 -36.45 13.08
C ALA A 269 -30.24 -36.84 12.21
N GLU A 270 -30.55 -38.13 12.16
CA GLU A 270 -31.69 -38.66 11.42
C GLU A 270 -32.90 -38.80 12.34
N VAL A 271 -34.05 -38.27 11.93
CA VAL A 271 -35.31 -38.37 12.65
C VAL A 271 -35.88 -39.78 12.51
N ARG A 272 -36.04 -40.49 13.62
CA ARG A 272 -36.61 -41.85 13.64
C ARG A 272 -38.04 -41.91 14.13
N MET A 273 -38.46 -40.93 14.92
CA MET A 273 -39.82 -40.85 15.43
C MET A 273 -40.17 -39.39 15.75
N VAL A 274 -41.45 -39.03 15.66
CA VAL A 274 -41.92 -37.69 16.00
C VAL A 274 -42.86 -37.76 17.20
N ILE A 275 -42.48 -37.10 18.29
CA ILE A 275 -43.22 -37.06 19.54
C ILE A 275 -43.92 -35.70 19.67
N LYS A 276 -45.24 -35.70 19.70
CA LYS A 276 -46.03 -34.47 19.92
C LYS A 276 -46.02 -34.11 21.41
N ALA A 277 -45.18 -33.15 21.81
CA ALA A 277 -44.99 -32.76 23.21
C ALA A 277 -45.91 -31.59 23.65
N GLY A 278 -47.20 -31.68 23.32
CA GLY A 278 -48.23 -30.74 23.80
C GLY A 278 -47.88 -29.26 23.59
N ARG A 279 -47.84 -28.46 24.66
CA ARG A 279 -47.55 -27.00 24.64
C ARG A 279 -46.11 -26.63 24.27
N ALA A 280 -45.18 -27.59 24.16
CA ALA A 280 -43.76 -27.35 23.94
C ALA A 280 -43.30 -27.59 22.48
N GLY A 281 -44.23 -27.86 21.55
CA GLY A 281 -43.92 -28.13 20.14
C GLY A 281 -43.65 -29.61 19.84
N ASN A 282 -43.27 -29.88 18.59
CA ASN A 282 -42.90 -31.23 18.15
C ASN A 282 -41.46 -31.55 18.59
N VAL A 283 -41.25 -32.75 19.15
CA VAL A 283 -39.92 -33.26 19.51
C VAL A 283 -39.57 -34.40 18.56
N ALA A 284 -38.50 -34.22 17.80
CA ALA A 284 -37.94 -35.26 16.95
C ALA A 284 -37.08 -36.21 17.79
N GLY A 285 -37.50 -37.47 17.88
CA GLY A 285 -36.64 -38.55 18.38
C GLY A 285 -35.65 -38.92 17.29
N SER A 286 -34.40 -38.53 17.45
CA SER A 286 -33.37 -38.59 16.42
C SER A 286 -32.15 -39.39 16.87
N TYR A 287 -31.45 -39.95 15.90
CA TYR A 287 -30.19 -40.64 16.09
C TYR A 287 -29.07 -39.83 15.44
N VAL A 288 -28.04 -39.47 16.20
CA VAL A 288 -26.91 -38.68 15.68
C VAL A 288 -26.04 -39.58 14.79
N THR A 289 -26.02 -39.29 13.50
CA THR A 289 -25.32 -40.07 12.47
C THR A 289 -23.88 -39.64 12.28
N ASP A 290 -23.60 -38.34 12.47
CA ASP A 290 -22.25 -37.79 12.39
C ASP A 290 -22.09 -36.56 13.30
N GLY A 291 -20.86 -36.28 13.73
CA GLY A 291 -20.53 -35.12 14.55
C GLY A 291 -21.27 -35.04 15.89
N ARG A 292 -21.72 -33.84 16.27
CA ARG A 292 -22.48 -33.59 17.51
C ARG A 292 -23.64 -32.62 17.27
N ILE A 293 -24.68 -32.78 18.07
CA ILE A 293 -25.83 -31.86 18.11
C ILE A 293 -25.73 -31.03 19.38
N VAL A 294 -25.69 -29.70 19.24
CA VAL A 294 -25.51 -28.76 20.36
C VAL A 294 -26.83 -28.04 20.67
N ARG A 295 -27.20 -27.96 21.94
CA ARG A 295 -28.42 -27.27 22.37
C ARG A 295 -28.35 -25.79 22.00
N GLY A 296 -29.39 -25.29 21.33
CA GLY A 296 -29.45 -23.90 20.87
C GLY A 296 -28.58 -23.63 19.65
N GLY A 297 -28.05 -24.65 18.97
CA GLY A 297 -27.42 -24.51 17.65
C GLY A 297 -28.45 -24.17 16.56
N GLN A 298 -27.97 -23.60 15.46
CA GLN A 298 -28.78 -23.43 14.25
C GLN A 298 -28.83 -24.77 13.51
N VAL A 299 -29.98 -25.06 12.90
CA VAL A 299 -30.19 -26.32 12.20
C VAL A 299 -30.91 -26.12 10.88
N ARG A 300 -30.55 -26.96 9.92
CA ARG A 300 -31.24 -27.14 8.64
C ARG A 300 -31.94 -28.49 8.64
N LEU A 301 -33.23 -28.48 8.29
CA LEU A 301 -34.00 -29.71 8.14
C LEU A 301 -34.05 -30.09 6.65
N PHE A 302 -33.60 -31.31 6.33
CA PHE A 302 -33.59 -31.85 4.99
C PHE A 302 -34.52 -33.05 4.86
N ARG A 303 -35.21 -33.17 3.73
CA ARG A 303 -35.99 -34.35 3.33
C ARG A 303 -35.57 -34.81 1.95
N ALA A 304 -35.08 -36.05 1.85
CA ALA A 304 -34.53 -36.60 0.61
C ALA A 304 -33.49 -35.68 -0.07
N GLY A 305 -32.69 -34.95 0.73
CA GLY A 305 -31.67 -34.02 0.25
C GLY A 305 -32.16 -32.61 -0.11
N GLN A 306 -33.46 -32.32 0.01
CA GLN A 306 -34.00 -30.96 -0.18
C GLN A 306 -34.14 -30.23 1.16
N LEU A 307 -33.66 -28.98 1.21
CA LEU A 307 -33.82 -28.10 2.39
C LEU A 307 -35.28 -27.72 2.56
N LEU A 308 -35.88 -28.09 3.70
CA LEU A 308 -37.24 -27.75 4.06
C LEU A 308 -37.31 -26.43 4.81
N THR A 309 -36.51 -26.30 5.87
CA THR A 309 -36.52 -25.11 6.74
C THR A 309 -35.20 -24.96 7.50
N GLU A 310 -34.91 -23.73 7.91
CA GLU A 310 -33.84 -23.38 8.83
C GLU A 310 -34.45 -22.91 10.15
N THR A 311 -34.03 -23.49 11.27
CA THR A 311 -34.57 -23.16 12.60
C THR A 311 -33.49 -23.32 13.67
N ARG A 312 -33.87 -23.18 14.94
CA ARG A 312 -32.98 -23.34 16.09
C ARG A 312 -33.47 -24.47 16.99
N ILE A 313 -32.54 -25.21 17.58
CA ILE A 313 -32.86 -26.24 18.57
C ILE A 313 -33.41 -25.56 19.83
N THR A 314 -34.70 -25.79 20.14
CA THR A 314 -35.38 -25.23 21.31
C THR A 314 -35.09 -26.04 22.58
N SER A 315 -34.96 -27.35 22.45
CA SER A 315 -34.60 -28.25 23.55
C SER A 315 -33.80 -29.44 23.03
N LEU A 316 -32.90 -29.95 23.88
CA LEU A 316 -32.11 -31.14 23.58
C LEU A 316 -32.12 -32.02 24.81
N LYS A 317 -32.70 -33.22 24.67
CA LYS A 317 -32.86 -34.16 25.78
C LYS A 317 -32.31 -35.52 25.41
N ARG A 318 -31.70 -36.20 26.38
CA ARG A 318 -31.40 -37.62 26.27
C ARG A 318 -32.24 -38.35 27.29
N PHE A 319 -33.14 -39.21 26.81
CA PHE A 319 -34.22 -39.79 27.61
C PHE A 319 -35.09 -38.72 28.28
N LYS A 320 -34.90 -38.46 29.58
CA LYS A 320 -35.67 -37.47 30.34
C LYS A 320 -34.85 -36.24 30.75
N ASP A 321 -33.53 -36.29 30.55
CA ASP A 321 -32.61 -35.29 31.06
C ASP A 321 -32.24 -34.28 29.96
N ASP A 322 -32.24 -32.99 30.31
CA ASP A 322 -31.73 -31.92 29.46
C ASP A 322 -30.21 -31.99 29.36
N VAL A 323 -29.69 -32.05 28.14
CA VAL A 323 -28.26 -32.17 27.85
C VAL A 323 -27.76 -30.97 27.04
N ARG A 324 -26.47 -30.67 27.16
CA ARG A 324 -25.84 -29.57 26.42
C ARG A 324 -25.49 -29.95 24.99
N GLU A 325 -25.02 -31.17 24.78
CA GLU A 325 -24.66 -31.71 23.49
C GLU A 325 -24.88 -33.22 23.47
N VAL A 326 -25.05 -33.78 22.26
CA VAL A 326 -25.16 -35.22 22.02
C VAL A 326 -24.21 -35.59 20.90
N ALA A 327 -23.30 -36.53 21.17
CA ALA A 327 -22.32 -37.02 20.21
C ALA A 327 -22.90 -38.11 19.29
N THR A 328 -22.18 -38.40 18.21
CA THR A 328 -22.48 -39.49 17.27
C THR A 328 -22.75 -40.82 17.97
N GLY A 329 -23.70 -41.59 17.44
CA GLY A 329 -23.99 -42.94 17.93
C GLY A 329 -24.99 -42.99 19.08
N PHE A 330 -25.53 -41.84 19.52
CA PHE A 330 -26.52 -41.77 20.58
C PHE A 330 -27.88 -41.27 20.07
N GLU A 331 -28.94 -41.76 20.72
CA GLU A 331 -30.32 -41.27 20.53
C GLU A 331 -30.58 -40.06 21.41
N CYS A 332 -31.33 -39.10 20.87
CA CYS A 332 -31.75 -37.90 21.58
C CYS A 332 -33.12 -37.40 21.09
N GLY A 333 -33.77 -36.60 21.92
CA GLY A 333 -34.93 -35.81 21.55
C GLY A 333 -34.50 -34.38 21.23
N ILE A 334 -34.73 -33.95 19.99
CA ILE A 334 -34.44 -32.61 19.50
C ILE A 334 -35.77 -31.88 19.34
N GLY A 335 -35.99 -30.84 20.16
CA GLY A 335 -37.12 -29.94 20.00
C GLY A 335 -36.81 -28.90 18.92
N LEU A 336 -37.72 -28.77 17.95
CA LEU A 336 -37.60 -27.84 16.83
C LEU A 336 -38.90 -27.06 16.69
N ASP A 337 -38.79 -25.78 16.33
CA ASP A 337 -39.94 -24.97 15.97
C ASP A 337 -40.25 -25.18 14.47
N ALA A 338 -40.75 -26.37 14.15
CA ALA A 338 -41.14 -26.78 12.80
C ALA A 338 -42.36 -27.71 12.86
N ASP A 339 -43.36 -27.39 12.04
CA ASP A 339 -44.65 -28.09 12.08
C ASP A 339 -44.65 -29.41 11.28
N ASP A 340 -43.82 -29.55 10.25
CA ASP A 340 -43.79 -30.67 9.30
C ASP A 340 -42.53 -31.54 9.39
N ILE A 341 -42.25 -32.08 10.59
CA ILE A 341 -41.16 -33.04 10.80
C ILE A 341 -41.71 -34.45 10.58
N VAL A 342 -41.02 -35.26 9.78
CA VAL A 342 -41.39 -36.65 9.46
C VAL A 342 -40.20 -37.59 9.71
N GLU A 343 -40.50 -38.87 9.94
CA GLU A 343 -39.49 -39.92 10.04
C GLU A 343 -38.69 -40.03 8.73
N GLY A 344 -37.37 -40.12 8.84
CA GLY A 344 -36.43 -40.10 7.71
C GLY A 344 -35.89 -38.71 7.34
N ASP A 345 -36.35 -37.64 8.00
CA ASP A 345 -35.75 -36.32 7.83
C ASP A 345 -34.34 -36.25 8.44
N VAL A 346 -33.45 -35.45 7.86
CA VAL A 346 -32.08 -35.24 8.35
C VAL A 346 -31.96 -33.83 8.90
N ILE A 347 -31.53 -33.73 10.15
CA ILE A 347 -31.24 -32.47 10.84
C ILE A 347 -29.74 -32.25 10.76
N GLU A 348 -29.32 -31.19 10.08
CA GLU A 348 -27.93 -30.73 10.05
C GLU A 348 -27.78 -29.58 11.04
N CYS A 349 -26.91 -29.75 12.05
CA CYS A 349 -26.57 -28.71 13.01
C CYS A 349 -25.33 -27.97 12.55
N TYR A 350 -25.35 -26.64 12.57
CA TYR A 350 -24.22 -25.80 12.22
C TYR A 350 -24.10 -24.62 13.18
N GLN A 351 -22.90 -24.04 13.21
CA GLN A 351 -22.61 -22.81 13.92
C GLN A 351 -21.84 -21.83 13.04
N MET A 352 -22.05 -20.54 13.28
CA MET A 352 -21.25 -19.48 12.70
C MET A 352 -19.97 -19.36 13.51
N VAL A 353 -18.84 -19.78 12.96
CA VAL A 353 -17.51 -19.56 13.55
C VAL A 353 -16.82 -18.38 12.88
N THR A 354 -16.15 -17.59 13.70
CA THR A 354 -15.36 -16.46 13.26
C THR A 354 -14.02 -16.98 12.75
N GLU A 355 -13.79 -16.93 11.44
CA GLU A 355 -12.48 -17.16 10.85
C GLU A 355 -11.67 -15.86 10.96
N GLN A 356 -10.53 -15.92 11.65
CA GLN A 356 -9.57 -14.80 11.65
C GLN A 356 -8.85 -14.78 10.31
N ALA A 357 -8.82 -13.61 9.66
CA ALA A 357 -8.23 -13.38 8.34
C ALA A 357 -6.69 -13.45 8.35
#